data_AF-A0A1U9Z7L3-F1
#
_entry.id   AF-A0A1U9Z7L3-F1
#
_cell.length_a   1.000
_cell.length_b   1.000
_cell.length_c   1.000
_cell.angle_alpha   90.00
_cell.angle_beta   90.00
_cell.angle_gamma   90.00
#
_symmetry.space_group_name_H-M   'P 1'
#
loop_
_entity.id
_entity.type
_entity.pdbx_description
1 polymer ?
#
loop_
_entity_poly.entity_id
_entity_poly.type
_entity_poly.pdbx_seq_one_letter_code
_entity_poly.pdbx_strand_id
1 'polypeptide(L)'
;MSEPTVIDEAGLQARIRDIAGVLLRAETPAAEDHFLALGGDSLLATVFARKVEVECGLRPSLEEIFTLSFAEMAEALAGRQDGAARP
;
A
#
# COMPACT_ATOMS: atom_id res chain seq x y z
N MET A 1 17.79 -15.28 -16.66
CA MET A 1 18.24 -14.20 -15.76
C MET A 1 17.05 -13.27 -15.64
N SER A 2 16.22 -13.41 -14.61
CA SER A 2 15.08 -12.51 -14.43
C SER A 2 15.60 -11.28 -13.71
N GLU A 3 15.43 -10.11 -14.34
CA GLU A 3 15.64 -8.81 -13.71
C GLU A 3 15.00 -8.76 -12.33
N PRO A 4 15.60 -8.07 -11.34
CA PRO A 4 14.90 -7.77 -10.10
C PRO A 4 13.64 -7.00 -10.52
N THR A 5 12.46 -7.56 -10.22
CA THR A 5 11.19 -6.82 -10.32
C THR A 5 11.26 -5.70 -9.28
N VAL A 6 11.93 -4.61 -9.61
CA VAL A 6 11.84 -3.37 -8.85
C VAL A 6 10.39 -2.95 -9.03
N ILE A 7 9.61 -3.03 -7.95
CA ILE A 7 8.25 -2.54 -7.98
C ILE A 7 8.37 -1.01 -7.99
N ASP A 8 8.20 -0.38 -9.14
CA ASP A 8 8.04 1.07 -9.25
C ASP A 8 6.83 1.55 -8.43
N GLU A 9 6.80 2.83 -8.05
CA GLU A 9 5.71 3.44 -7.27
C GLU A 9 4.32 3.10 -7.82
N ALA A 10 4.14 3.21 -9.14
CA ALA A 10 2.87 2.87 -9.80
C ALA A 10 2.49 1.39 -9.63
N GLY A 11 3.48 0.49 -9.61
CA GLY A 11 3.28 -0.93 -9.35
C GLY A 11 2.90 -1.18 -7.89
N LEU A 12 3.55 -0.50 -6.95
CA LEU A 12 3.28 -0.59 -5.52
C LEU A 12 1.86 -0.07 -5.20
N GLN A 13 1.51 1.07 -5.78
CA GLN A 13 0.19 1.67 -5.68
C GLN A 13 -0.89 0.72 -6.20
N ALA A 14 -0.70 0.10 -7.37
CA ALA A 14 -1.66 -0.84 -7.92
C ALA A 14 -1.88 -2.05 -6.98
N ARG A 15 -0.81 -2.58 -6.38
CA ARG A 15 -0.89 -3.71 -5.43
C ARG A 15 -1.61 -3.31 -4.14
N ILE A 16 -1.26 -2.16 -3.59
CA ILE A 16 -1.92 -1.56 -2.44
C ILE A 16 -3.44 -1.42 -2.67
N ARG A 17 -3.84 -0.89 -3.82
CA ARG A 17 -5.25 -0.70 -4.18
C ARG A 17 -5.98 -2.03 -4.37
N ASP A 18 -5.33 -3.00 -5.00
CA ASP A 18 -5.88 -4.35 -5.17
C ASP A 18 -6.15 -5.02 -3.81
N ILE A 19 -5.16 -5.00 -2.90
CA ILE A 19 -5.28 -5.54 -1.55
C ILE A 19 -6.43 -4.84 -0.78
N ALA A 20 -6.50 -3.51 -0.89
CA ALA A 20 -7.55 -2.74 -0.24
C ALA A 20 -8.94 -3.10 -0.78
N GLY A 21 -9.11 -3.16 -2.11
CA GLY A 21 -10.37 -3.55 -2.75
C GLY A 21 -10.85 -4.94 -2.30
N VAL A 22 -9.94 -5.91 -2.21
CA VAL A 22 -10.25 -7.26 -1.71
C VAL A 22 -10.71 -7.25 -0.24
N LEU A 23 -10.07 -6.45 0.61
CA LEU A 23 -10.42 -6.36 2.04
C LEU A 23 -11.74 -5.62 2.29
N LEU A 24 -11.96 -4.54 1.55
CA LEU A 24 -13.15 -3.69 1.64
C LEU A 24 -14.35 -4.29 0.88
N ARG A 25 -14.12 -5.37 0.12
CA ARG A 25 -15.11 -5.97 -0.80
C ARG A 25 -15.72 -4.93 -1.75
N ALA A 26 -14.91 -3.96 -2.15
CA ALA A 26 -15.28 -2.86 -3.02
C ALA A 26 -14.61 -3.01 -4.40
N GLU A 27 -15.05 -2.21 -5.37
CA GLU A 27 -14.29 -1.97 -6.59
C GLU A 27 -12.87 -1.48 -6.25
N THR A 28 -11.91 -1.68 -7.17
CA THR A 28 -10.55 -1.17 -7.04
C THR A 28 -10.60 0.34 -6.71
N PRO A 29 -10.21 0.73 -5.48
CA PRO A 29 -10.36 2.12 -5.03
C PRO A 29 -9.53 3.06 -5.88
N ALA A 30 -9.86 4.35 -5.95
CA ALA A 30 -9.06 5.31 -6.70
C ALA A 30 -7.70 5.54 -6.03
N ALA A 31 -6.77 6.15 -6.77
CA ALA A 31 -5.46 6.54 -6.24
C ALA A 31 -5.57 7.51 -5.05
N GLU A 32 -6.54 8.42 -5.13
CA GLU A 32 -6.79 9.49 -4.16
C GLU A 32 -7.79 9.07 -3.06
N ASP A 33 -8.32 7.84 -3.12
CA ASP A 33 -9.21 7.33 -2.09
C ASP A 33 -8.46 7.02 -0.80
N HIS A 34 -9.19 7.16 0.31
CA HIS A 34 -8.71 6.81 1.64
C HIS A 34 -9.35 5.52 2.12
N PHE A 35 -8.57 4.73 2.87
CA PHE A 35 -9.04 3.45 3.42
C PHE A 35 -10.30 3.62 4.29
N LEU A 36 -10.37 4.67 5.11
CA LEU A 36 -11.56 5.00 5.93
C LEU A 36 -12.78 5.37 5.10
N ALA A 37 -12.59 6.12 4.01
CA ALA A 37 -13.68 6.60 3.16
C ALA A 37 -14.44 5.44 2.50
N LEU A 38 -13.76 4.33 2.28
CA LEU A 38 -14.30 3.11 1.66
C LEU A 38 -14.89 2.12 2.68
N GLY A 39 -14.94 2.48 3.97
CA GLY A 39 -15.45 1.61 5.03
C GLY A 39 -14.37 0.74 5.69
N GLY A 40 -13.11 1.16 5.64
CA GLY A 40 -12.02 0.48 6.32
C GLY A 40 -11.99 0.77 7.82
N ASP A 41 -11.87 -0.28 8.63
CA ASP A 41 -11.72 -0.18 10.09
C ASP A 41 -10.31 -0.55 10.57
N SER A 42 -9.98 -0.27 11.83
CA SER A 42 -8.69 -0.60 12.48
C SER A 42 -8.28 -2.06 12.37
N LEU A 43 -9.27 -2.97 12.39
CA LEU A 43 -9.03 -4.39 12.19
C LEU A 43 -8.56 -4.67 10.76
N LEU A 44 -9.29 -4.14 9.76
CA LEU A 44 -8.95 -4.30 8.35
C LEU A 44 -7.63 -3.59 8.02
N ALA A 45 -7.34 -2.44 8.62
CA ALA A 45 -6.09 -1.71 8.44
C ALA A 45 -4.88 -2.53 8.95
N THR A 46 -5.03 -3.24 10.06
CA THR A 46 -4.00 -4.17 10.56
C THR A 46 -3.77 -5.33 9.60
N VAL A 47 -4.84 -5.91 9.06
CA VAL A 47 -4.76 -6.99 8.05
C VAL A 47 -4.15 -6.47 6.74
N PHE A 48 -4.53 -5.27 6.33
CA PHE A 48 -4.02 -4.56 5.16
C PHE A 48 -2.50 -4.35 5.28
N ALA A 49 -2.04 -3.75 6.38
CA ALA A 49 -0.61 -3.54 6.64
C ALA A 49 0.19 -4.85 6.53
N ARG A 50 -0.34 -5.94 7.10
CA ARG A 50 0.30 -7.26 7.06
C ARG A 50 0.34 -7.84 5.64
N LYS A 51 -0.71 -7.65 4.83
CA LYS A 51 -0.75 -8.11 3.43
C LYS A 51 0.24 -7.34 2.57
N VAL A 52 0.29 -6.01 2.70
CA VAL A 52 1.27 -5.18 1.99
C VAL A 52 2.70 -5.58 2.38
N GLU A 53 2.95 -5.88 3.66
CA GLU A 53 4.26 -6.37 4.14
C GLU A 53 4.66 -7.69 3.47
N VAL A 54 3.73 -8.65 3.38
CA VAL A 54 4.00 -9.97 2.79
C VAL A 54 4.18 -9.89 1.26
N GLU A 55 3.41 -9.06 0.57
CA GLU A 55 3.44 -8.98 -0.90
C GLU A 55 4.50 -8.02 -1.44
N CYS A 56 4.72 -6.90 -0.77
CA CYS A 56 5.64 -5.85 -1.22
C CYS A 56 6.91 -5.75 -0.38
N GLY A 57 7.01 -6.49 0.74
CA GLY A 57 8.14 -6.40 1.68
C GLY A 57 8.14 -5.13 2.52
N LEU A 58 7.07 -4.33 2.47
CA LEU A 58 6.96 -3.02 3.10
C LEU A 58 5.72 -2.96 3.96
N ARG A 59 5.86 -2.48 5.19
CA ARG A 59 4.74 -2.37 6.11
C ARG A 59 4.35 -0.90 6.32
N PRO A 60 3.18 -0.46 5.83
CA PRO A 60 2.65 0.85 6.19
C PRO A 60 2.17 0.85 7.65
N SER A 61 2.28 2.01 8.28
CA SER A 61 1.78 2.26 9.64
C SER A 61 0.26 2.47 9.62
N LEU A 62 -0.41 2.16 10.73
CA LEU A 62 -1.85 2.42 10.87
C LEU A 62 -2.18 3.90 10.65
N GLU A 63 -1.33 4.81 11.17
CA GLU A 63 -1.48 6.25 10.95
C GLU A 63 -1.41 6.62 9.46
N GLU A 64 -0.48 6.03 8.70
CA GLU A 64 -0.34 6.25 7.26
C GLU A 64 -1.58 5.73 6.50
N ILE A 65 -2.08 4.54 6.84
CA ILE A 65 -3.29 3.95 6.20
C ILE A 65 -4.53 4.83 6.42
N PHE A 66 -4.60 5.49 7.57
CA PHE A 66 -5.74 6.32 7.95
C PHE A 66 -5.63 7.78 7.52
N THR A 67 -4.41 8.29 7.37
CA THR A 67 -4.16 9.70 7.05
C THR A 67 -3.90 9.89 5.55
N LEU A 68 -3.17 8.97 4.93
CA LEU A 68 -2.73 9.08 3.54
C LEU A 68 -3.73 8.44 2.58
N SER A 69 -3.74 8.94 1.35
CA SER A 69 -4.38 8.26 0.21
C SER A 69 -3.55 7.07 -0.26
N PHE A 70 -4.12 6.20 -1.11
CA PHE A 70 -3.37 5.08 -1.68
C PHE A 70 -2.16 5.50 -2.52
N ALA A 71 -2.23 6.66 -3.20
CA ALA A 71 -1.12 7.27 -3.91
C ALA A 71 0.00 7.71 -2.96
N GLU A 72 -0.34 8.51 -1.94
CA GLU A 72 0.63 9.00 -0.97
C GLU A 72 1.26 7.87 -0.16
N MET A 73 0.49 6.83 0.17
CA MET A 73 1.02 5.65 0.85
C MET A 73 2.02 4.89 -0.03
N ALA A 74 1.76 4.78 -1.34
CA ALA A 74 2.71 4.18 -2.27
C ALA A 74 4.00 5.01 -2.39
N GLU A 75 3.89 6.33 -2.51
CA GLU A 75 5.04 7.25 -2.54
C GLU A 75 5.87 7.15 -1.25
N ALA A 76 5.21 7.19 -0.08
CA ALA A 76 5.85 7.08 1.22
C ALA A 76 6.58 5.74 1.40
N LEU A 77 5.97 4.65 0.93
CA LEU A 77 6.60 3.32 0.99
C LEU A 77 7.73 3.19 -0.03
N ALA A 78 7.57 3.70 -1.25
CA ALA A 78 8.60 3.70 -2.29
C ALA A 78 9.85 4.49 -1.86
N GLY A 79 9.66 5.65 -1.23
CA GLY A 79 10.77 6.43 -0.67
C GLY A 79 11.58 5.66 0.40
N ARG A 80 10.93 4.74 1.13
CA ARG A 80 11.61 3.87 2.12
C ARG A 80 12.40 2.75 1.45
N GLN A 81 11.94 2.26 0.28
CA GLN A 81 12.69 1.30 -0.53
C GLN A 81 13.97 1.92 -1.06
N ASP A 82 13.88 3.14 -1.61
CA ASP A 82 15.03 3.86 -2.18
C ASP A 82 16.05 4.25 -1.11
N GLY A 83 15.59 4.74 0.04
CA GLY A 83 16.44 5.06 1.19
C GLY A 83 17.17 3.84 1.79
N ALA A 84 16.59 2.63 1.67
CA ALA A 84 17.25 1.38 2.06
C ALA A 84 18.19 0.83 0.97
N ALA A 85 17.97 1.21 -0.29
CA ALA A 85 18.79 0.80 -1.44
C ALA A 85 20.07 1.63 -1.61
N ARG A 86 20.21 2.76 -0.90
CA ARG A 86 21.39 3.63 -0.96
C ARG A 86 22.30 3.44 0.27
N PRO A 87 23.47 2.78 0.13
CA PRO A 87 24.46 2.65 1.21
C PRO A 87 25.23 3.96 1.49
#